data_AF-A0A955G6Y8-F1
#
_entry.id   AF-A0A955G6Y8-F1
#
_cell.length_a   1.000
_cell.length_b   1.000
_cell.length_c   1.000
_cell.angle_alpha   90.00
_cell.angle_beta   90.00
_cell.angle_gamma   90.00
#
_symmetry.space_group_name_H-M   'P 1'
#
loop_
_entity.id
_entity.type
_entity.pdbx_description
1 polymer ?
#
loop_
_entity_poly.entity_id
_entity_poly.type
_entity_poly.pdbx_seq_one_letter_code
_entity_poly.pdbx_strand_id
1 'polypeptide(L)'
;ASVAGGLSMRQIAGAMGLTFEFRPSPAIFAGKIDKLGLDIRSFREPLTRAVKQVVIPSIRENFNAGGRPDPWPELSQSTWDSRAARGWSGGDILLLSGLLVRTATQFNIWTITEQSATVRDFPQKAWYGKVHQAGFGGVSGPKPVRKMIKGRGGIIKWSGGRDTEASQGYVNIPARPFMLLQEEDKDEIQKVFEDWLEERIERTWGVL
;
A
#
# COMPACT_ATOMS: atom_id res chain seq x y z
N ALA A 1 37.13 36.45 49.60
CA ALA A 1 36.15 36.83 48.57
C ALA A 1 35.88 35.63 47.67
N SER A 2 34.77 34.96 47.94
CA SER A 2 33.73 34.52 46.99
C SER A 2 34.04 34.40 45.48
N VAL A 3 33.75 33.19 44.94
CA VAL A 3 33.11 32.82 43.63
C VAL A 3 33.77 33.27 42.31
N ALA A 4 33.69 32.57 41.17
CA ALA A 4 32.96 31.39 40.71
C ALA A 4 33.56 30.90 39.37
N GLY A 5 33.38 29.61 39.07
CA GLY A 5 33.10 29.11 37.70
C GLY A 5 34.32 28.73 36.84
N GLY A 6 34.49 27.51 36.34
CA GLY A 6 33.59 26.35 36.36
C GLY A 6 34.29 25.10 35.81
N LEU A 7 34.25 24.05 36.64
CA LEU A 7 34.15 22.60 36.38
C LEU A 7 34.82 22.00 35.13
N SER A 8 35.94 21.29 35.38
CA SER A 8 36.42 20.20 34.53
C SER A 8 35.58 18.94 34.76
N MET A 9 35.10 18.30 33.70
CA MET A 9 34.42 16.99 33.78
C MET A 9 35.42 15.85 33.51
N ARG A 10 36.49 15.80 34.33
CA ARG A 10 37.41 14.65 34.42
C ARG A 10 37.01 13.65 35.51
N GLN A 11 35.77 13.68 35.98
CA GLN A 11 35.35 12.93 37.16
C GLN A 11 34.01 12.20 36.98
N ILE A 12 33.92 11.25 36.04
CA ILE A 12 33.21 9.98 36.29
C ILE A 12 33.92 8.91 35.45
N ALA A 13 34.79 8.12 36.10
CA ALA A 13 35.37 6.81 35.69
C ALA A 13 36.82 6.60 36.18
N GLY A 14 37.41 7.55 36.91
CA GLY A 14 38.74 7.40 37.54
C GLY A 14 38.77 6.60 38.85
N ALA A 15 37.80 5.73 39.11
CA ALA A 15 37.69 5.01 40.39
C ALA A 15 37.85 3.48 40.32
N MET A 16 37.99 2.88 39.13
CA MET A 16 38.15 1.42 38.99
C MET A 16 39.25 0.99 37.99
N GLY A 17 40.33 1.78 37.85
CA GLY A 17 41.65 1.29 37.37
C GLY A 17 41.68 0.28 36.21
N LEU A 18 40.81 0.39 35.20
CA LEU A 18 40.75 -0.53 34.06
C LEU A 18 40.71 0.28 32.77
N THR A 19 41.89 0.62 32.26
CA THR A 19 42.04 0.99 30.84
C THR A 19 41.93 -0.27 30.01
N PHE A 20 40.77 -0.52 29.40
CA PHE A 20 40.62 -1.57 28.40
C PHE A 20 41.10 -1.05 27.05
N GLU A 21 42.30 -1.47 26.64
CA GLU A 21 42.69 -1.36 25.24
C GLU A 21 42.04 -2.51 24.46
N PHE A 22 40.91 -2.23 23.80
CA PHE A 22 40.20 -3.21 22.98
C PHE A 22 40.91 -3.35 21.63
N ARG A 23 41.76 -4.37 21.50
CA ARG A 23 42.30 -4.84 20.21
C ARG A 23 41.61 -6.15 19.84
N PRO A 24 40.45 -6.13 19.17
CA PRO A 24 39.82 -7.38 18.74
C PRO A 24 40.79 -8.13 17.84
N SER A 25 40.87 -9.45 18.00
CA SER A 25 41.68 -10.24 17.06
C SER A 25 41.07 -10.12 15.65
N PRO A 26 41.89 -10.07 14.59
CA PRO A 26 41.40 -10.06 13.21
C PRO A 26 40.40 -11.19 12.90
N ALA A 27 40.53 -12.34 13.57
CA ALA A 27 39.60 -13.47 13.44
C ALA A 27 38.20 -13.20 14.03
N ILE A 28 38.11 -12.53 15.20
CA ILE A 28 36.82 -12.11 15.76
C ILE A 28 36.17 -11.04 14.88
N PHE A 29 36.98 -10.12 14.35
CA PHE A 29 36.52 -9.07 13.43
C PHE A 29 36.01 -9.66 12.10
N ALA A 30 36.74 -10.61 11.53
CA ALA A 30 36.34 -11.34 10.32
C ALA A 30 35.03 -12.13 10.55
N GLY A 31 34.91 -12.87 11.66
CA GLY A 31 33.68 -13.62 11.98
C GLY A 31 32.46 -12.71 12.18
N LYS A 32 32.65 -11.51 12.72
CA LYS A 32 31.59 -10.49 12.83
C LYS A 32 31.22 -9.89 11.47
N ILE A 33 32.18 -9.61 10.59
CA ILE A 33 31.91 -9.18 9.21
C ILE A 33 31.15 -10.26 8.44
N ASP A 34 31.56 -11.52 8.55
CA ASP A 34 30.88 -12.64 7.88
C ASP A 34 29.44 -12.80 8.37
N LYS A 35 29.20 -12.66 9.69
CA LYS A 35 27.85 -12.69 10.27
C LYS A 35 26.98 -11.54 9.75
N LEU A 36 27.50 -10.31 9.72
CA LEU A 36 26.80 -9.15 9.16
C LEU A 36 26.51 -9.36 7.67
N GLY A 37 27.50 -9.85 6.92
CA GLY A 37 27.38 -10.14 5.50
C GLY A 37 26.40 -11.27 5.17
N LEU A 38 26.18 -12.21 6.08
CA LEU A 38 25.13 -13.24 5.99
C LEU A 38 23.75 -12.67 6.31
N ASP A 39 23.63 -11.86 7.36
CA ASP A 39 22.38 -11.24 7.79
C ASP A 39 21.84 -10.25 6.73
N ILE A 40 22.73 -9.54 6.02
CA ILE A 40 22.37 -8.58 4.96
C ILE A 40 21.96 -9.29 3.64
N ARG A 41 22.19 -10.60 3.48
CA ARG A 41 21.81 -11.32 2.24
C ARG A 41 20.31 -11.37 2.01
N SER A 42 19.52 -11.19 3.06
CA SER A 42 18.05 -11.26 2.98
C SER A 42 17.41 -10.01 3.54
N PHE A 43 16.87 -9.18 2.63
CA PHE A 43 16.01 -8.05 2.96
C PHE A 43 14.57 -8.49 3.25
N ARG A 44 14.29 -9.79 3.37
CA ARG A 44 12.95 -10.30 3.63
C ARG A 44 12.31 -9.68 4.87
N GLU A 45 13.10 -9.53 5.93
CA GLU A 45 12.64 -8.95 7.19
C GLU A 45 12.29 -7.45 7.06
N PRO A 46 13.20 -6.56 6.62
CA PRO A 46 12.87 -5.13 6.47
C PRO A 46 11.78 -4.92 5.42
N LEU A 47 11.72 -5.71 4.34
CA LEU A 47 10.60 -5.69 3.38
C LEU A 47 9.26 -6.05 4.05
N THR A 48 9.26 -7.06 4.94
CA THR A 48 8.06 -7.44 5.69
C THR A 48 7.61 -6.33 6.63
N ARG A 49 8.55 -5.66 7.31
CA ARG A 49 8.27 -4.52 8.19
C ARG A 49 7.71 -3.36 7.37
N ALA A 50 8.37 -2.98 6.28
CA ALA A 50 7.96 -1.89 5.39
C ALA A 50 6.55 -2.08 4.83
N VAL A 51 6.23 -3.30 4.37
CA VAL A 51 4.88 -3.61 3.85
C VAL A 51 3.82 -3.44 4.95
N LYS A 52 4.08 -3.95 6.16
CA LYS A 52 3.10 -3.94 7.25
C LYS A 52 2.93 -2.57 7.90
N GLN A 53 4.04 -1.86 8.09
CA GLN A 53 4.10 -0.64 8.90
C GLN A 53 3.88 0.62 8.07
N VAL A 54 4.18 0.59 6.76
CA VAL A 54 4.12 1.78 5.91
C VAL A 54 3.18 1.57 4.72
N VAL A 55 3.46 0.58 3.86
CA VAL A 55 2.75 0.43 2.58
C VAL A 55 1.27 0.12 2.77
N ILE A 56 0.92 -0.86 3.61
CA ILE A 56 -0.49 -1.21 3.87
C ILE A 56 -1.26 -0.03 4.51
N PRO A 57 -0.74 0.65 5.53
CA PRO A 57 -1.34 1.89 6.04
C PRO A 57 -1.49 2.99 4.98
N SER A 58 -0.47 3.23 4.15
CA SER A 58 -0.54 4.23 3.07
C SER A 58 -1.64 3.92 2.04
N ILE A 59 -1.76 2.67 1.62
CA ILE A 59 -2.85 2.23 0.74
C ILE A 59 -4.21 2.52 1.37
N ARG A 60 -4.37 2.22 2.66
CA ARG A 60 -5.62 2.52 3.38
C ARG A 60 -5.91 4.01 3.38
N GLU A 61 -4.89 4.83 3.61
CA GLU A 61 -5.03 6.28 3.62
C GLU A 61 -5.41 6.84 2.24
N ASN A 62 -4.87 6.28 1.15
CA ASN A 62 -5.29 6.62 -0.20
C ASN A 62 -6.79 6.39 -0.42
N PHE A 63 -7.37 5.32 0.15
CA PHE A 63 -8.82 5.11 0.11
C PHE A 63 -9.59 6.10 0.98
N ASN A 64 -9.12 6.36 2.20
CA ASN A 64 -9.80 7.26 3.15
C ASN A 64 -9.85 8.70 2.63
N ALA A 65 -8.75 9.16 2.02
CA ALA A 65 -8.66 10.49 1.41
C ALA A 65 -9.35 10.59 0.04
N GLY A 66 -9.75 9.45 -0.56
CA GLY A 66 -10.29 9.41 -1.91
C GLY A 66 -9.24 9.72 -2.99
N GLY A 67 -7.96 9.43 -2.72
CA GLY A 67 -6.81 9.72 -3.57
C GLY A 67 -5.78 10.62 -2.89
N ARG A 68 -4.49 10.34 -3.12
CA ARG A 68 -3.35 11.18 -2.70
C ARG A 68 -2.24 11.16 -3.77
N PRO A 69 -1.49 12.26 -3.97
CA PRO A 69 -1.66 13.55 -3.28
C PRO A 69 -2.88 14.31 -3.82
N ASP A 70 -3.24 14.03 -5.07
CA ASP A 70 -4.44 14.57 -5.72
C ASP A 70 -5.64 13.63 -5.49
N PRO A 71 -6.83 14.19 -5.20
CA PRO A 71 -8.07 13.41 -5.15
C PRO A 71 -8.35 12.72 -6.48
N TRP A 72 -8.95 11.53 -6.41
CA TRP A 72 -9.37 10.80 -7.60
C TRP A 72 -10.47 11.52 -8.36
N PRO A 73 -10.56 11.30 -9.70
CA PRO A 73 -11.64 11.84 -10.49
C PRO A 73 -13.02 11.42 -9.97
N GLU A 74 -13.88 12.41 -9.83
CA GLU A 74 -15.24 12.26 -9.33
C GLU A 74 -16.06 11.24 -10.14
N LEU A 75 -17.09 10.69 -9.49
CA LEU A 75 -18.07 9.87 -10.18
C LEU A 75 -19.05 10.77 -10.94
N SER A 76 -19.48 10.32 -12.12
CA SER A 76 -20.54 11.02 -12.85
C SER A 76 -21.82 11.14 -12.03
N GLN A 77 -22.61 12.19 -12.25
CA GLN A 77 -23.91 12.39 -11.59
C GLN A 77 -24.82 11.17 -11.77
N SER A 78 -24.85 10.61 -12.98
CA SER A 78 -25.62 9.40 -13.27
C SER A 78 -25.27 8.21 -12.35
N THR A 79 -24.01 8.10 -11.93
CA THR A 79 -23.56 7.05 -11.00
C THR A 79 -24.09 7.32 -9.59
N TRP A 80 -24.06 8.57 -9.14
CA TRP A 80 -24.63 8.97 -7.86
C TRP A 80 -26.13 8.73 -7.81
N ASP A 81 -26.87 9.14 -8.84
CA ASP A 81 -28.31 8.90 -8.96
C ASP A 81 -28.63 7.40 -8.93
N SER A 82 -27.81 6.60 -9.63
CA SER A 82 -27.94 5.14 -9.65
C SER A 82 -27.65 4.49 -8.29
N ARG A 83 -26.74 5.04 -7.49
CA ARG A 83 -26.48 4.60 -6.12
C ARG A 83 -27.66 4.94 -5.21
N ALA A 84 -28.10 6.20 -5.25
CA ALA A 84 -29.24 6.68 -4.47
C ALA A 84 -30.51 5.86 -4.75
N ALA A 85 -30.80 5.59 -6.02
CA ALA A 85 -31.96 4.76 -6.43
C ALA A 85 -31.89 3.31 -5.93
N ARG A 86 -30.70 2.80 -5.63
CA ARG A 86 -30.50 1.46 -5.02
C ARG A 86 -30.50 1.48 -3.50
N GLY A 87 -30.83 2.62 -2.88
CA GLY A 87 -30.76 2.81 -1.43
C GLY A 87 -29.33 2.86 -0.91
N TRP A 88 -28.35 3.11 -1.77
CA TRP A 88 -26.96 3.30 -1.37
C TRP A 88 -26.75 4.78 -1.06
N SER A 89 -26.99 5.15 0.19
CA SER A 89 -26.72 6.48 0.71
C SER A 89 -25.29 6.54 1.26
N GLY A 90 -24.42 7.28 0.57
CA GLY A 90 -23.07 7.51 1.05
C GLY A 90 -22.10 6.36 0.79
N GLY A 91 -20.84 6.72 0.69
CA GLY A 91 -19.74 5.85 0.33
C GLY A 91 -18.84 6.54 -0.67
N ASP A 92 -17.60 6.77 -0.26
CA ASP A 92 -16.60 7.42 -1.10
C ASP A 92 -16.28 6.57 -2.33
N ILE A 93 -15.53 7.17 -3.23
CA ILE A 93 -15.07 6.52 -4.44
C ILE A 93 -14.30 5.24 -4.06
N LEU A 94 -14.67 4.10 -4.66
CA LEU A 94 -14.17 2.76 -4.34
C LEU A 94 -14.47 2.18 -2.94
N LEU A 95 -15.22 2.89 -2.08
CA LEU A 95 -15.52 2.46 -0.70
C LEU A 95 -16.95 1.97 -0.45
N LEU A 96 -17.74 1.83 -1.50
CA LEU A 96 -19.14 1.42 -1.42
C LEU A 96 -19.44 0.19 -0.52
N SER A 97 -18.70 -0.91 -0.68
CA SER A 97 -18.81 -2.11 0.19
C SER A 97 -17.58 -2.33 1.06
N GLY A 98 -16.56 -1.48 0.90
CA GLY A 98 -15.22 -1.64 1.45
C GLY A 98 -14.46 -2.90 0.98
N LEU A 99 -14.99 -3.70 0.05
CA LEU A 99 -14.33 -4.95 -0.37
C LEU A 99 -12.93 -4.72 -0.97
N LEU A 100 -12.79 -3.68 -1.79
CA LEU A 100 -11.52 -3.38 -2.45
C LEU A 100 -10.47 -2.94 -1.43
N VAL A 101 -10.77 -1.96 -0.56
CA VAL A 101 -9.83 -1.54 0.49
C VAL A 101 -9.45 -2.70 1.41
N ARG A 102 -10.41 -3.55 1.81
CA ARG A 102 -10.12 -4.74 2.63
C ARG A 102 -9.18 -5.70 1.90
N THR A 103 -9.33 -5.86 0.59
CA THR A 103 -8.48 -6.77 -0.20
C THR A 103 -7.09 -6.16 -0.43
N ALA A 104 -7.01 -4.89 -0.84
CA ALA A 104 -5.76 -4.19 -1.13
C ALA A 104 -4.87 -3.99 0.11
N THR A 105 -5.46 -3.95 1.30
CA THR A 105 -4.75 -3.79 2.58
C THR A 105 -4.44 -5.11 3.28
N GLN A 106 -4.70 -6.25 2.65
CA GLN A 106 -4.33 -7.55 3.22
C GLN A 106 -2.84 -7.83 3.07
N PHE A 107 -2.20 -8.34 4.12
CA PHE A 107 -0.80 -8.76 4.01
C PHE A 107 -0.62 -9.99 3.11
N ASN A 108 -1.61 -10.88 3.03
CA ASN A 108 -1.50 -12.14 2.29
C ASN A 108 -1.54 -12.00 0.76
N ILE A 109 -1.83 -10.80 0.22
CA ILE A 109 -1.71 -10.52 -1.22
C ILE A 109 -0.28 -10.16 -1.62
N TRP A 110 0.66 -10.08 -0.67
CA TRP A 110 2.05 -9.78 -0.95
C TRP A 110 2.88 -11.06 -1.11
N THR A 111 3.69 -11.10 -2.16
CA THR A 111 4.81 -12.02 -2.30
C THR A 111 6.07 -11.27 -1.89
N ILE A 112 6.64 -11.65 -0.75
CA ILE A 112 7.92 -11.11 -0.27
C ILE A 112 8.99 -12.17 -0.50
N THR A 113 10.10 -11.78 -1.09
CA THR A 113 11.31 -12.59 -1.31
C THR A 113 12.45 -12.04 -0.45
N GLU A 114 13.67 -12.48 -0.68
CA GLU A 114 14.86 -11.92 -0.04
C GLU A 114 15.21 -10.51 -0.55
N GLN A 115 14.68 -10.11 -1.71
CA GLN A 115 15.10 -8.88 -2.39
C GLN A 115 13.94 -8.02 -2.88
N SER A 116 12.70 -8.52 -2.85
CA SER A 116 11.55 -7.81 -3.39
C SER A 116 10.27 -8.08 -2.62
N ALA A 117 9.37 -7.09 -2.63
CA ALA A 117 7.98 -7.22 -2.23
C ALA A 117 7.10 -6.84 -3.42
N THR A 118 6.26 -7.78 -3.87
CA THR A 118 5.37 -7.58 -5.02
C THR A 118 3.94 -7.95 -4.66
N VAL A 119 2.99 -7.26 -5.26
CA VAL A 119 1.57 -7.52 -5.07
C VAL A 119 1.15 -8.61 -6.04
N ARG A 120 0.49 -9.64 -5.52
CA ARG A 120 -0.15 -10.68 -6.32
C ARG A 120 -1.37 -10.13 -7.02
N ASP A 121 -1.84 -10.88 -8.01
CA ASP A 121 -3.10 -10.57 -8.66
C ASP A 121 -4.27 -10.49 -7.67
N PHE A 122 -5.14 -9.51 -7.89
CA PHE A 122 -6.38 -9.37 -7.12
C PHE A 122 -7.27 -10.60 -7.31
N PRO A 123 -7.88 -11.12 -6.23
CA PRO A 123 -8.82 -12.22 -6.32
C PRO A 123 -10.03 -11.82 -7.16
N GLN A 124 -10.70 -12.78 -7.79
CA GLN A 124 -11.83 -12.54 -8.70
C GLN A 124 -12.90 -11.63 -8.10
N LYS A 125 -13.20 -11.72 -6.80
CA LYS A 125 -14.18 -10.85 -6.11
C LYS A 125 -13.81 -9.35 -6.11
N ALA A 126 -12.53 -9.03 -6.25
CA ALA A 126 -11.99 -7.66 -6.29
C ALA A 126 -11.30 -7.34 -7.63
N TRP A 127 -11.65 -8.07 -8.70
CA TRP A 127 -11.06 -7.93 -10.04
C TRP A 127 -11.07 -6.49 -10.56
N TYR A 128 -12.14 -5.75 -10.23
CA TYR A 128 -12.34 -4.35 -10.60
C TYR A 128 -11.27 -3.42 -10.02
N GLY A 129 -10.54 -3.85 -8.99
CA GLY A 129 -9.38 -3.14 -8.47
C GLY A 129 -8.32 -2.89 -9.53
N LYS A 130 -8.05 -3.86 -10.43
CA LYS A 130 -7.08 -3.69 -11.53
C LYS A 130 -7.53 -2.61 -12.51
N VAL A 131 -8.81 -2.62 -12.86
CA VAL A 131 -9.43 -1.63 -13.75
C VAL A 131 -9.35 -0.23 -13.17
N HIS A 132 -9.61 -0.07 -11.87
CA HIS A 132 -9.49 1.23 -11.23
C HIS A 132 -8.04 1.65 -11.00
N GLN A 133 -7.12 0.72 -10.74
CA GLN A 133 -5.70 1.05 -10.59
C GLN A 133 -5.10 1.63 -11.89
N ALA A 134 -5.41 1.03 -13.04
CA ALA A 134 -4.86 1.42 -14.35
C ALA A 134 -5.74 2.38 -15.16
N GLY A 135 -7.03 2.47 -14.82
CA GLY A 135 -8.04 3.02 -15.71
C GLY A 135 -8.42 2.06 -16.83
N PHE A 136 -9.48 2.38 -17.56
CA PHE A 136 -9.92 1.62 -18.73
C PHE A 136 -10.63 2.54 -19.71
N GLY A 137 -10.15 2.60 -20.95
CA GLY A 137 -10.83 3.24 -22.07
C GLY A 137 -11.02 2.22 -23.16
N GLY A 138 -12.27 1.96 -23.54
CA GLY A 138 -12.53 0.97 -24.58
C GLY A 138 -14.00 0.83 -24.92
N VAL A 139 -14.25 0.02 -25.95
CA VAL A 139 -15.61 -0.24 -26.40
C VAL A 139 -16.22 -1.32 -25.52
N SER A 140 -17.31 -0.98 -24.82
CA SER A 140 -18.15 -1.93 -24.11
C SER A 140 -18.87 -2.80 -25.11
N GLY A 141 -18.90 -4.11 -24.84
CA GLY A 141 -19.59 -5.07 -25.69
C GLY A 141 -21.08 -4.73 -25.88
N PRO A 142 -21.73 -5.37 -26.86
CA PRO A 142 -23.15 -5.19 -27.16
C PRO A 142 -24.02 -5.16 -25.89
N LYS A 143 -24.69 -4.03 -25.62
CA LYS A 143 -25.76 -4.04 -24.63
C LYS A 143 -27.03 -4.58 -25.31
N PRO A 144 -27.63 -5.68 -24.83
CA PRO A 144 -28.91 -6.13 -25.37
C PRO A 144 -29.98 -5.07 -25.04
N VAL A 145 -30.47 -4.38 -26.05
CA VAL A 145 -31.56 -3.41 -25.89
C VAL A 145 -32.87 -4.20 -25.82
N ARG A 146 -33.45 -4.35 -24.63
CA ARG A 146 -34.82 -4.89 -24.48
C ARG A 146 -35.83 -3.78 -24.73
N LYS A 147 -36.42 -3.74 -25.94
CA LYS A 147 -37.51 -2.80 -26.25
C LYS A 147 -38.83 -3.31 -25.67
N MET A 148 -39.43 -2.54 -24.76
CA MET A 148 -40.78 -2.82 -24.26
C MET A 148 -41.80 -2.37 -25.30
N ILE A 149 -42.50 -3.32 -25.93
CA ILE A 149 -43.60 -3.02 -26.86
C ILE A 149 -44.91 -3.05 -26.07
N LYS A 150 -45.59 -1.91 -25.94
CA LYS A 150 -46.94 -1.85 -25.37
C LYS A 150 -47.92 -2.55 -26.32
N GLY A 151 -48.45 -3.69 -25.92
CA GLY A 151 -49.56 -4.35 -26.62
C GLY A 151 -50.85 -3.57 -26.44
N ARG A 152 -51.69 -3.55 -27.48
CA ARG A 152 -53.05 -2.99 -27.41
C ARG A 152 -53.87 -3.87 -26.45
N GLY A 153 -54.44 -3.27 -25.39
CA GLY A 153 -55.20 -3.98 -24.35
C GLY A 153 -54.52 -4.10 -22.96
N GLY A 154 -53.39 -3.43 -22.72
CA GLY A 154 -52.77 -3.39 -21.39
C GLY A 154 -51.90 -4.61 -21.03
N ILE A 155 -51.78 -5.59 -21.93
CA ILE A 155 -50.92 -6.76 -21.75
C ILE A 155 -49.48 -6.38 -22.16
N ILE A 156 -48.57 -6.35 -21.19
CA ILE A 156 -47.13 -6.21 -21.41
C ILE A 156 -46.61 -7.54 -21.94
N LYS A 157 -46.28 -7.61 -23.23
CA LYS A 157 -45.59 -8.78 -23.81
C LYS A 157 -44.10 -8.46 -23.94
N TRP A 158 -43.27 -9.27 -23.31
CA TRP A 158 -41.84 -9.31 -23.59
C TRP A 158 -41.64 -10.08 -24.90
N SER A 159 -41.71 -9.39 -26.03
CA SER A 159 -41.35 -10.01 -27.30
C SER A 159 -39.82 -10.17 -27.34
N GLY A 160 -39.33 -11.40 -27.41
CA GLY A 160 -37.97 -11.70 -27.87
C GLY A 160 -37.83 -11.24 -29.31
N GLY A 161 -37.48 -9.97 -29.49
CA GLY A 161 -37.40 -9.31 -30.78
C GLY A 161 -35.97 -9.24 -31.28
N ARG A 162 -35.74 -9.95 -32.39
CA ARG A 162 -34.74 -9.78 -33.46
C ARG A 162 -33.78 -8.58 -33.33
N ASP A 163 -32.49 -8.90 -33.31
CA ASP A 163 -31.38 -8.26 -34.02
C ASP A 163 -31.56 -6.78 -34.40
N THR A 164 -31.72 -5.91 -33.40
CA THR A 164 -31.39 -4.49 -33.56
C THR A 164 -29.91 -4.32 -33.25
N GLU A 165 -29.18 -3.70 -34.18
CA GLU A 165 -27.75 -3.39 -34.12
C GLU A 165 -27.28 -3.11 -32.70
N ALA A 166 -26.34 -3.92 -32.23
CA ALA A 166 -25.67 -3.72 -30.98
C ALA A 166 -25.02 -2.33 -30.95
N SER A 167 -25.62 -1.37 -30.25
CA SER A 167 -24.95 -0.10 -29.97
C SER A 167 -23.75 -0.43 -29.09
N GLN A 168 -22.57 -0.32 -29.68
CA GLN A 168 -21.31 -0.40 -28.98
C GLN A 168 -21.14 0.87 -28.14
N GLY A 169 -21.24 0.73 -26.82
CA GLY A 169 -21.09 1.87 -25.92
C GLY A 169 -19.62 2.06 -25.59
N TYR A 170 -19.07 3.27 -25.73
CA TYR A 170 -17.72 3.54 -25.21
C TYR A 170 -17.79 3.68 -23.69
N VAL A 171 -16.89 2.99 -22.96
CA VAL A 171 -16.76 3.11 -21.51
C VAL A 171 -15.37 3.66 -21.23
N ASN A 172 -15.35 4.80 -20.54
CA ASN A 172 -14.15 5.41 -19.99
C ASN A 172 -14.24 5.38 -18.47
N ILE A 173 -13.32 4.65 -17.83
CA ILE A 173 -13.15 4.55 -16.39
C ILE A 173 -11.80 5.21 -16.09
N PRO A 174 -11.76 6.36 -15.40
CA PRO A 174 -10.50 6.99 -15.06
C PRO A 174 -9.74 6.16 -14.03
N ALA A 175 -8.40 6.24 -14.12
CA ALA A 175 -7.50 5.64 -13.15
C ALA A 175 -7.66 6.30 -11.78
N ARG A 176 -7.55 5.47 -10.74
CA ARG A 176 -7.67 5.78 -9.31
C ARG A 176 -6.61 4.95 -8.59
N PRO A 177 -5.33 5.36 -8.67
CA PRO A 177 -4.21 4.54 -8.26
C PRO A 177 -4.12 4.50 -6.72
N PHE A 178 -4.82 3.56 -6.10
CA PHE A 178 -4.83 3.40 -4.64
C PHE A 178 -3.56 2.72 -4.09
N MET A 179 -2.77 2.06 -4.95
CA MET A 179 -1.47 1.49 -4.58
C MET A 179 -0.30 2.49 -4.69
N LEU A 180 -0.58 3.77 -4.95
CA LEU A 180 0.45 4.80 -5.10
C LEU A 180 1.06 5.17 -3.74
N LEU A 181 2.37 5.01 -3.62
CA LEU A 181 3.13 5.51 -2.47
C LEU A 181 3.48 6.98 -2.67
N GLN A 182 3.37 7.75 -1.59
CA GLN A 182 3.77 9.15 -1.53
C GLN A 182 5.26 9.28 -1.24
N GLU A 183 5.82 10.48 -1.33
CA GLU A 183 7.23 10.70 -0.96
C GLU A 183 7.45 10.44 0.53
N GLU A 184 6.53 10.87 1.41
CA GLU A 184 6.63 10.57 2.84
C GLU A 184 6.62 9.06 3.15
N ASP A 185 5.94 8.24 2.35
CA ASP A 185 5.95 6.79 2.54
C ASP A 185 7.32 6.18 2.20
N LYS A 186 8.06 6.78 1.26
CA LYS A 186 9.40 6.30 0.90
C LYS A 186 10.39 6.59 2.02
N ASP A 187 10.29 7.77 2.63
CA ASP A 187 11.13 8.16 3.77
C ASP A 187 10.89 7.22 4.97
N GLU A 188 9.63 6.88 5.25
CA GLU A 188 9.29 5.93 6.31
C GLU A 188 9.75 4.49 5.97
N ILE A 189 9.67 4.08 4.70
CA ILE A 189 10.25 2.79 4.27
C ILE A 189 11.77 2.79 4.46
N GLN A 190 12.46 3.87 4.09
CA GLN A 190 13.90 3.99 4.27
C GLN A 190 14.26 3.85 5.75
N LYS A 191 13.54 4.55 6.63
CA LYS A 191 13.73 4.46 8.08
C LYS A 191 13.57 3.03 8.61
N VAL A 192 12.58 2.28 8.12
CA VAL A 192 12.43 0.86 8.48
C VAL A 192 13.66 0.02 8.12
N PHE A 193 14.31 0.32 6.98
CA PHE A 193 15.53 -0.36 6.58
C PHE A 193 16.74 0.09 7.39
N GLU A 194 16.84 1.37 7.72
CA GLU A 194 17.89 1.94 8.58
C GLU A 194 17.83 1.32 9.99
N ASP A 195 16.65 1.35 10.63
CA ASP A 195 16.41 0.76 11.94
C ASP A 195 16.78 -0.74 11.95
N TRP A 196 16.35 -1.48 10.91
CA TRP A 196 16.70 -2.89 10.79
C TRP A 196 18.20 -3.12 10.62
N LEU A 197 18.89 -2.30 9.83
CA LEU A 197 20.34 -2.42 9.63
C LEU A 197 21.10 -2.10 10.92
N GLU A 198 20.68 -1.08 11.64
CA GLU A 198 21.23 -0.71 12.95
C GLU A 198 21.09 -1.85 13.96
N GLU A 199 19.90 -2.45 14.09
CA GLU A 199 19.67 -3.64 14.92
C GLU A 199 20.65 -4.80 14.60
N ARG A 200 20.98 -4.98 13.31
CA ARG A 200 21.91 -6.04 12.85
C ARG A 200 23.36 -5.69 13.15
N ILE A 201 23.74 -4.44 13.00
CA ILE A 201 25.06 -3.94 13.38
C ILE A 201 25.24 -4.08 14.89
N GLU A 202 24.28 -3.64 15.69
CA GLU A 202 24.30 -3.77 17.16
C GLU A 202 24.40 -5.22 17.61
N ARG A 203 23.57 -6.12 17.07
CA ARG A 203 23.62 -7.56 17.36
C ARG A 203 24.98 -8.20 17.02
N THR A 204 25.66 -7.68 16.00
CA THR A 204 26.90 -8.25 15.50
C THR A 204 28.12 -7.71 16.24
N TRP A 205 28.15 -6.40 16.44
CA TRP A 205 29.29 -5.71 17.00
C TRP A 205 29.21 -5.52 18.50
N GLY A 206 28.00 -5.48 19.07
CA GLY A 206 27.78 -5.24 20.50
C GLY A 206 28.45 -3.95 20.91
N VAL A 207 27.86 -2.80 20.56
CA VAL A 207 28.28 -1.55 21.18
C VAL A 207 27.72 -1.57 22.61
N LEU A 208 28.66 -1.76 23.55
CA LEU A 208 28.65 -1.65 25.02
C LEU A 208 27.31 -1.38 25.72
#